data_AF-A0A379TX04-F1
#
_entry.id   AF-A0A379TX04-F1
#
_cell.length_a   1.000
_cell.length_b   1.000
_cell.length_c   1.000
_cell.angle_alpha   90.00
_cell.angle_beta   90.00
_cell.angle_gamma   90.00
#
_symmetry.space_group_name_H-M   'P 1'
#
loop_
_entity.id
_entity.type
_entity.pdbx_description
1 polymer ?
#
loop_
_entity_poly.entity_id
_entity_poly.type
_entity_poly.pdbx_seq_one_letter_code
_entity_poly.pdbx_strand_id
1 'polypeptide(L)'
;MTTVSPVLDALTLNRYHLKVKGCTAPLDVESFQGREGLSTRYRYDVVLTSADKDIDPSVMLMKNVTFIMQTLPEAAFRRTIAPEVRRTVYGVITRFSRLSVSADEATYRLTFEPRLSLLDNSRRSAIYQNMSGPGGGGKNPAGKPQLAGLVV
;
A
#
# COMPACT_ATOMS: atom_id res chain seq x y z
N MET A 1 15.04 5.44 11.27
CA MET A 1 14.36 5.21 9.97
C MET A 1 14.81 3.84 9.49
N THR A 2 13.99 2.79 9.67
CA THR A 2 14.39 1.43 9.27
C THR A 2 14.17 1.31 7.76
N THR A 3 15.27 1.42 7.01
CA THR A 3 15.30 1.16 5.57
C THR A 3 14.94 -0.31 5.36
N VAL A 4 13.68 -0.57 5.04
CA VAL A 4 13.25 -1.89 4.59
C VAL A 4 13.87 -2.11 3.22
N SER A 5 14.86 -3.00 3.13
CA SER A 5 15.45 -3.41 1.86
C SER A 5 14.30 -3.76 0.90
N PRO A 6 14.25 -3.15 -0.30
CA PRO A 6 13.31 -3.63 -1.30
C PRO A 6 13.81 -5.03 -1.65
N VAL A 7 13.00 -6.05 -1.40
CA VAL A 7 13.44 -7.45 -1.53
C VAL A 7 14.08 -7.61 -2.91
N LEU A 8 15.24 -8.26 -2.94
CA LEU A 8 15.97 -8.74 -4.10
C LEU A 8 16.79 -9.95 -3.62
N ASP A 9 16.07 -11.03 -3.30
CA ASP A 9 16.66 -12.33 -2.98
C ASP A 9 17.05 -13.01 -4.30
N ALA A 10 18.28 -13.50 -4.43
CA ALA A 10 18.75 -14.14 -5.65
C ALA A 10 18.17 -15.56 -5.84
N LEU A 11 17.46 -16.10 -4.85
CA LEU A 11 16.92 -17.47 -4.87
C LEU A 11 15.39 -17.52 -5.03
N THR A 12 14.69 -16.38 -4.95
CA THR A 12 13.22 -16.36 -5.12
C THR A 12 12.82 -16.48 -6.58
N LEU A 13 11.82 -17.33 -6.84
CA LEU A 13 11.14 -17.43 -8.14
C LEU A 13 9.90 -16.53 -8.22
N ASN A 14 9.49 -15.91 -7.10
CA ASN A 14 8.38 -14.95 -7.09
C ASN A 14 8.89 -13.54 -7.41
N ARG A 15 8.22 -12.87 -8.36
CA ARG A 15 8.47 -11.49 -8.78
C ARG A 15 7.71 -10.47 -7.93
N TYR A 16 6.78 -10.93 -7.11
CA TYR A 16 5.84 -10.10 -6.39
C TYR A 16 6.00 -10.35 -4.90
N HIS A 17 6.33 -9.29 -4.16
CA HIS A 17 6.57 -9.37 -2.73
C HIS A 17 5.71 -8.36 -1.99
N LEU A 18 5.09 -8.80 -0.91
CA LEU A 18 4.24 -7.95 -0.09
C LEU A 18 4.76 -7.95 1.35
N LYS A 19 5.05 -6.75 1.87
CA LYS A 19 5.48 -6.53 3.25
C LYS A 19 4.42 -5.74 4.00
N VAL A 20 3.99 -6.26 5.14
CA VAL A 20 3.07 -5.55 6.04
C VAL A 20 3.82 -5.10 7.29
N LYS A 21 3.70 -3.83 7.65
CA LYS A 21 4.39 -3.27 8.82
C LYS A 21 3.94 -3.99 10.10
N GLY A 22 4.89 -4.69 10.74
CA GLY A 22 4.65 -5.39 12.01
C GLY A 22 4.11 -6.82 11.86
N CYS A 23 3.94 -7.30 10.63
CA CYS A 23 3.64 -8.71 10.37
C CYS A 23 4.94 -9.50 10.22
N THR A 24 5.03 -10.62 10.93
CA THR A 24 6.16 -11.57 10.84
C THR A 24 5.80 -12.85 10.11
N ALA A 25 4.50 -13.09 9.83
CA ALA A 25 4.07 -14.25 9.06
C ALA A 25 4.69 -14.22 7.65
N PRO A 26 5.13 -15.37 7.10
CA PRO A 26 5.65 -15.46 5.74
C PRO A 26 4.49 -15.25 4.76
N LEU A 27 4.57 -14.24 3.91
CA LEU A 27 3.53 -13.95 2.91
C LEU A 27 4.11 -14.16 1.52
N ASP A 28 3.55 -15.11 0.78
CA ASP A 28 3.84 -15.29 -0.63
C ASP A 28 2.68 -14.78 -1.49
N VAL A 29 2.99 -14.09 -2.59
CA VAL A 29 1.97 -13.47 -3.45
C VAL A 29 1.58 -14.46 -4.54
N GLU A 30 0.33 -14.90 -4.52
CA GLU A 30 -0.22 -15.83 -5.51
C GLU A 30 -0.77 -15.08 -6.72
N SER A 31 -1.60 -14.06 -6.49
CA SER A 31 -2.17 -13.24 -7.56
C SER A 31 -2.59 -11.86 -7.06
N PHE A 32 -2.77 -10.91 -7.97
CA PHE A 32 -3.27 -9.58 -7.62
C PHE A 32 -4.03 -8.93 -8.78
N GLN A 33 -4.90 -7.98 -8.45
CA GLN A 33 -5.55 -7.08 -9.38
C GLN A 33 -5.40 -5.64 -8.90
N GLY A 34 -4.81 -4.79 -9.73
CA GLY A 34 -4.67 -3.35 -9.48
C GLY A 34 -5.67 -2.55 -10.32
N ARG A 35 -6.34 -1.58 -9.71
CA ARG A 35 -7.17 -0.58 -10.40
C ARG A 35 -6.59 0.79 -10.15
N GLU A 36 -6.22 1.49 -11.21
CA GLU A 36 -5.55 2.79 -11.14
C GLU A 36 -6.11 3.73 -12.21
N GLY A 37 -6.25 5.00 -11.86
CA GLY A 37 -6.69 6.05 -12.77
C GLY A 37 -6.29 7.42 -12.23
N LEU A 38 -6.09 8.37 -13.13
CA LEU A 38 -5.74 9.74 -12.74
C LEU A 38 -6.84 10.33 -11.85
N SER A 39 -6.44 11.00 -10.77
CA SER A 39 -7.36 11.63 -9.80
C SER A 39 -8.35 10.67 -9.13
N THR A 40 -8.09 9.36 -9.19
CA THR A 40 -8.85 8.34 -8.46
C THR A 40 -7.94 7.64 -7.45
N ARG A 41 -8.52 7.04 -6.41
CA ARG A 41 -7.76 6.22 -5.46
C ARG A 41 -7.49 4.89 -6.12
N TYR A 42 -6.21 4.50 -6.19
CA TYR A 42 -5.89 3.14 -6.60
C TYR A 42 -6.39 2.15 -5.55
N ARG A 43 -6.61 0.92 -6.02
CA ARG A 43 -6.98 -0.21 -5.18
C ARG A 43 -6.30 -1.46 -5.68
N TYR A 44 -5.70 -2.21 -4.77
CA TYR A 44 -5.13 -3.51 -5.04
C TYR A 44 -5.84 -4.57 -4.21
N ASP A 45 -6.37 -5.58 -4.89
CA ASP A 45 -6.85 -6.81 -4.27
C ASP A 45 -5.78 -7.89 -4.51
N VAL A 46 -5.19 -8.43 -3.44
CA VAL A 46 -4.07 -9.39 -3.48
C VAL A 46 -4.47 -10.69 -2.80
N VAL A 47 -4.19 -11.81 -3.45
CA VAL A 47 -4.30 -13.15 -2.86
C VAL A 47 -2.90 -13.61 -2.44
N LEU A 48 -2.81 -14.08 -1.21
CA LEU A 48 -1.57 -14.51 -0.57
C LEU A 48 -1.70 -15.94 -0.08
N THR A 49 -0.57 -16.66 -0.04
CA THR A 49 -0.42 -17.90 0.73
C THR A 49 0.52 -17.67 1.91
N SER A 50 0.31 -18.44 2.98
CA SER A 50 1.19 -18.44 4.15
C SER A 50 1.19 -19.80 4.83
N ALA A 51 2.36 -20.22 5.33
CA ALA A 51 2.48 -21.32 6.27
C ALA A 51 1.84 -21.01 7.63
N ASP A 52 1.69 -19.73 7.98
CA ASP A 52 0.92 -19.31 9.15
C ASP A 52 -0.58 -19.29 8.81
N LYS A 53 -1.33 -20.21 9.44
CA LYS A 53 -2.74 -20.46 9.13
C LYS A 53 -3.71 -19.64 9.97
N ASP A 54 -3.21 -18.92 10.98
CA ASP A 54 -4.04 -18.15 11.89
C ASP A 54 -3.50 -16.74 12.10
N ILE A 55 -3.21 -16.07 10.99
CA ILE A 55 -2.79 -14.67 11.00
C ILE A 55 -3.91 -13.81 11.56
N ASP A 56 -3.65 -13.21 12.73
CA ASP A 56 -4.61 -12.34 13.39
C ASP A 56 -4.91 -11.07 12.55
N PRO A 57 -6.19 -10.75 12.28
CA PRO A 57 -6.55 -9.58 11.48
C PRO A 57 -6.03 -8.25 12.03
N SER A 58 -5.80 -8.10 13.34
CA SER A 58 -5.28 -6.87 13.96
C SER A 58 -3.81 -6.59 13.62
N VAL A 59 -3.06 -7.62 13.24
CA VAL A 59 -1.69 -7.50 12.72
C VAL A 59 -1.69 -7.00 11.27
N MET A 60 -2.80 -7.17 10.54
CA MET A 60 -2.92 -6.79 9.12
C MET A 60 -3.68 -5.48 8.90
N LEU A 61 -4.87 -5.37 9.47
CA LEU A 61 -5.77 -4.25 9.22
C LEU A 61 -5.15 -2.92 9.67
N MET A 62 -5.36 -1.88 8.86
CA MET A 62 -4.87 -0.52 9.09
C MET A 62 -3.34 -0.41 9.21
N LYS A 63 -2.59 -1.47 8.86
CA LYS A 63 -1.13 -1.40 8.75
C LYS A 63 -0.71 -0.89 7.38
N ASN A 64 0.43 -0.23 7.37
CA ASN A 64 1.09 0.15 6.12
C ASN A 64 1.57 -1.12 5.41
N VAL A 65 1.39 -1.15 4.09
CA VAL A 65 1.85 -2.23 3.22
C VAL A 65 2.77 -1.67 2.14
N THR A 66 3.78 -2.46 1.78
CA THR A 66 4.69 -2.21 0.66
C THR A 66 4.61 -3.40 -0.29
N PHE A 67 4.13 -3.16 -1.51
CA PHE A 67 4.03 -4.15 -2.56
C PHE A 67 5.11 -3.88 -3.62
N ILE A 68 6.01 -4.84 -3.84
CA ILE A 68 7.20 -4.73 -4.67
C ILE A 68 7.04 -5.67 -5.86
N MET A 69 7.28 -5.14 -7.06
CA MET A 69 7.35 -5.89 -8.30
C MET A 69 8.79 -5.81 -8.82
N GLN A 70 9.44 -6.95 -9.00
CA GLN A 70 10.84 -7.05 -9.41
C GLN A 70 11.01 -7.98 -10.62
N THR A 71 12.16 -7.90 -11.28
CA THR A 71 12.59 -8.92 -12.24
C THR A 71 13.06 -10.18 -11.50
N LEU A 72 13.17 -11.31 -12.20
CA LEU A 72 13.86 -12.49 -11.65
C LEU A 72 15.36 -12.38 -11.89
N PRO A 73 16.17 -13.08 -11.08
CA PRO A 73 17.56 -13.33 -11.43
C PRO A 73 17.64 -13.97 -12.82
N GLU A 74 18.51 -13.44 -13.68
CA GLU A 74 18.71 -13.96 -15.03
C GLU A 74 20.12 -14.52 -15.17
N ALA A 75 20.24 -15.74 -15.67
CA ALA A 75 21.54 -16.32 -16.00
C ALA A 75 22.03 -15.76 -17.34
N ALA A 76 23.06 -14.92 -17.30
CA ALA A 76 23.79 -14.46 -18.48
C ALA A 76 25.16 -15.17 -18.54
N PHE A 77 25.83 -15.13 -19.69
CA PHE A 77 27.10 -15.84 -19.91
C PHE A 77 28.10 -15.67 -18.76
N ARG A 78 28.30 -16.76 -17.98
CA ARG A 78 29.14 -16.85 -16.76
C ARG A 78 28.79 -15.84 -15.64
N ARG A 79 27.62 -15.21 -15.64
CA ARG A 79 27.19 -14.23 -14.64
C ARG A 79 25.70 -14.34 -14.33
N THR A 80 25.33 -14.19 -13.07
CA THR A 80 23.92 -14.00 -12.68
C THR A 80 23.64 -12.51 -12.63
N ILE A 81 22.66 -12.04 -13.41
CA ILE A 81 22.11 -10.69 -13.32
C ILE A 81 21.22 -10.65 -12.08
N ALA A 82 21.53 -9.75 -11.16
CA ALA A 82 20.74 -9.55 -9.97
C ALA A 82 19.34 -9.05 -10.35
N PRO A 83 18.29 -9.48 -9.63
CA PRO A 83 16.95 -8.95 -9.86
C PRO A 83 16.93 -7.43 -9.60
N GLU A 84 16.02 -6.73 -10.26
CA GLU A 84 15.84 -5.28 -10.12
C GLU A 84 14.38 -4.95 -9.81
N VAL A 85 14.17 -4.01 -8.89
CA VAL A 85 12.83 -3.49 -8.60
C VAL A 85 12.35 -2.71 -9.82
N ARG A 86 11.16 -3.06 -10.33
CA ARG A 86 10.48 -2.35 -11.42
C ARG A 86 9.45 -1.38 -10.89
N ARG A 87 8.79 -1.74 -9.79
CA ARG A 87 7.74 -0.92 -9.19
C ARG A 87 7.60 -1.20 -7.70
N THR A 88 7.33 -0.15 -6.94
CA THR A 88 6.88 -0.26 -5.55
C THR A 88 5.57 0.51 -5.39
N VAL A 89 4.57 -0.15 -4.83
CA VAL A 89 3.29 0.46 -4.47
C VAL A 89 3.17 0.43 -2.95
N TYR A 90 2.93 1.59 -2.35
CA TYR A 90 2.67 1.72 -0.92
C TYR A 90 1.18 1.75 -0.67
N GLY A 91 0.73 1.50 0.56
CA GLY A 91 -0.68 1.66 0.90
C GLY A 91 -0.97 1.37 2.35
N VAL A 92 -2.26 1.30 2.67
CA VAL A 92 -2.77 0.83 3.95
C VAL A 92 -3.76 -0.29 3.68
N ILE A 93 -3.70 -1.37 4.46
CA ILE A 93 -4.62 -2.49 4.34
C ILE A 93 -5.98 -2.08 4.88
N THR A 94 -6.99 -2.08 4.02
CA THR A 94 -8.37 -1.72 4.35
C THR A 94 -9.27 -2.93 4.52
N ARG A 95 -8.90 -4.08 3.94
CA ARG A 95 -9.61 -5.37 4.12
C ARG A 95 -8.62 -6.51 4.23
N PHE A 96 -8.97 -7.50 5.03
CA PHE A 96 -8.22 -8.74 5.19
C PHE A 96 -9.19 -9.88 5.51
N SER A 97 -9.03 -11.03 4.87
CA SER A 97 -9.85 -12.21 5.12
C SER A 97 -9.09 -13.49 4.78
N ARG A 98 -9.25 -14.53 5.60
CA ARG A 98 -8.82 -15.91 5.26
C ARG A 98 -9.84 -16.52 4.29
N LEU A 99 -9.36 -17.06 3.17
CA LEU A 99 -10.21 -17.67 2.14
C LEU A 99 -10.35 -19.18 2.35
N SER A 100 -9.23 -19.86 2.58
CA SER A 100 -9.18 -21.31 2.76
C SER A 100 -7.97 -21.70 3.61
N VAL A 101 -8.00 -22.93 4.12
CA VAL A 101 -6.90 -23.53 4.87
C VAL A 101 -6.70 -24.95 4.36
N SER A 102 -5.46 -25.28 4.05
CA SER A 102 -4.99 -26.59 3.61
C SER A 102 -4.14 -27.26 4.70
N ALA A 103 -3.68 -28.48 4.42
CA ALA A 103 -2.83 -29.25 5.33
C ALA A 103 -1.49 -28.56 5.64
N ASP A 104 -0.96 -27.76 4.72
CA ASP A 104 0.36 -27.12 4.87
C ASP A 104 0.27 -25.59 4.94
N GLU A 105 -0.64 -24.98 4.19
CA GLU A 105 -0.74 -23.52 4.06
C GLU A 105 -2.17 -23.01 4.15
N ALA A 106 -2.34 -21.70 4.36
CA ALA A 106 -3.61 -21.00 4.26
C ALA A 106 -3.56 -19.92 3.18
N THR A 107 -4.70 -19.72 2.51
CA THR A 107 -4.86 -18.69 1.50
C THR A 107 -5.63 -17.51 2.10
N TYR A 108 -5.11 -16.31 1.90
CA TYR A 108 -5.68 -15.05 2.38
C TYR A 108 -5.95 -14.09 1.22
N ARG A 109 -6.86 -13.15 1.46
CA ARG A 109 -7.07 -12.00 0.60
C ARG A 109 -6.88 -10.73 1.40
N LEU A 110 -6.17 -9.77 0.83
CA LEU A 110 -6.10 -8.41 1.35
C LEU A 110 -6.45 -7.40 0.28
N THR A 111 -7.01 -6.27 0.72
CA THR A 111 -7.17 -5.08 -0.10
C THR A 111 -6.32 -3.98 0.51
N PHE A 112 -5.54 -3.28 -0.31
CA PHE A 112 -4.88 -2.06 0.10
C PHE A 112 -5.11 -0.90 -0.87
N GLU A 113 -5.07 0.29 -0.29
CA GLU A 113 -5.45 1.56 -0.92
C GLU A 113 -4.51 2.68 -0.44
N PRO A 114 -4.47 3.86 -1.09
CA PRO A 114 -3.68 4.97 -0.57
C PRO A 114 -4.16 5.39 0.81
N ARG A 115 -3.24 5.89 1.64
CA ARG A 115 -3.58 6.41 2.98
C ARG A 115 -4.67 7.49 2.95
N LEU A 116 -4.78 8.24 1.84
CA LEU A 116 -5.84 9.23 1.63
C LEU A 116 -7.25 8.62 1.63
N SER A 117 -7.42 7.34 1.24
CA SER A 117 -8.71 6.65 1.32
C SER A 117 -9.27 6.61 2.74
N LEU A 118 -8.40 6.67 3.77
CA LEU A 118 -8.85 6.69 5.16
C LEU A 118 -9.61 7.97 5.54
N LEU A 119 -9.49 9.05 4.76
CA LEU A 119 -10.27 10.27 5.02
C LEU A 119 -11.77 10.06 4.85
N ASP A 120 -12.20 9.10 4.03
CA ASP A 120 -13.64 8.77 3.90
C ASP A 120 -14.27 8.29 5.20
N ASN A 121 -13.45 7.76 6.11
CA ASN A 121 -13.90 7.24 7.39
C ASN A 121 -14.06 8.36 8.43
N SER A 122 -13.77 9.62 8.10
CA SER A 122 -13.91 10.76 8.99
C SER A 122 -14.64 11.91 8.31
N ARG A 123 -15.68 12.44 8.95
CA ARG A 123 -16.36 13.67 8.52
C ARG A 123 -16.17 14.73 9.60
N ARG A 124 -15.81 15.95 9.20
CA ARG A 124 -15.61 17.09 10.10
C ARG A 124 -16.12 18.35 9.40
N SER A 125 -16.93 19.14 10.09
CA SER A 125 -17.33 20.46 9.62
C SER A 125 -16.23 21.48 9.94
N ALA A 126 -15.86 22.31 8.96
CA ALA A 126 -14.85 23.35 9.14
C ALA A 126 -15.20 24.60 8.33
N ILE A 127 -14.78 25.77 8.84
CA ILE A 127 -14.86 27.05 8.12
C ILE A 127 -13.45 27.41 7.68
N TYR A 128 -13.26 27.60 6.38
CA TYR A 128 -11.97 27.98 5.80
C TYR A 128 -12.04 29.46 5.36
N GLN A 129 -11.20 30.33 5.93
CA GLN A 129 -11.14 31.77 5.60
C GLN A 129 -9.74 32.15 5.08
N ASN A 130 -9.70 33.05 4.09
CA ASN A 130 -8.46 33.62 3.52
C ASN A 130 -7.41 32.60 3.03
N MET A 131 -7.85 31.43 2.55
CA MET A 131 -6.95 30.44 1.95
C MET A 131 -7.27 30.23 0.48
N SER A 132 -6.29 30.47 -0.39
CA SER A 132 -6.22 29.84 -1.71
C SER A 132 -5.51 28.47 -1.56
N GLY A 133 -5.65 27.59 -2.55
CA GLY A 133 -5.23 26.17 -2.50
C GLY A 133 -3.76 25.88 -2.10
N PRO A 134 -3.37 24.60 -2.08
CA PRO A 134 -2.64 23.97 -0.97
C PRO A 134 -1.27 24.62 -0.71
N GLY A 135 -1.22 25.42 0.34
CA GLY A 135 -0.05 26.12 0.84
C GLY A 135 -0.44 27.51 1.34
N GLY A 136 -1.15 27.58 2.48
CA GLY A 136 -1.53 28.84 3.13
C GLY A 136 -0.32 29.59 3.71
N GLY A 137 0.55 30.07 2.83
CA GLY A 137 1.71 30.90 3.08
C GLY A 137 1.70 32.05 2.08
N GLY A 138 0.65 32.87 2.10
CA GLY A 138 0.55 34.10 1.33
C GLY A 138 0.41 35.27 2.28
N LYS A 139 1.48 36.05 2.47
CA LYS A 139 1.34 37.42 2.97
C LYS A 139 0.40 38.16 2.01
N ASN A 140 -0.72 38.67 2.49
CA ASN A 140 -1.58 39.55 1.71
C ASN A 140 -1.76 40.88 2.45
N PRO A 141 -1.13 41.99 2.00
CA PRO A 141 -1.57 43.32 2.38
C PRO A 141 -2.79 43.71 1.52
N ALA A 142 -3.71 44.44 2.13
CA ALA A 142 -4.88 45.11 1.52
C ALA A 142 -6.17 44.27 1.32
N GLY A 143 -6.94 44.22 2.42
CA GLY A 143 -8.37 44.55 2.49
C GLY A 143 -9.29 44.28 1.30
N LYS A 144 -9.90 43.10 1.27
CA LYS A 144 -11.32 42.90 0.89
C LYS A 144 -11.89 41.69 1.65
N PRO A 145 -13.16 41.72 2.12
CA PRO A 145 -13.78 40.57 2.78
C PRO A 145 -14.10 39.50 1.73
N GLN A 146 -13.59 38.28 1.91
CA GLN A 146 -13.89 37.16 1.02
C GLN A 146 -14.72 36.11 1.78
N LEU A 147 -15.87 35.75 1.20
CA LEU A 147 -16.90 34.90 1.81
C LEU A 147 -16.33 33.55 2.27
N ALA A 148 -16.68 33.18 3.50
CA ALA A 148 -16.38 31.88 4.08
C ALA A 148 -17.18 30.77 3.36
N GLY A 149 -16.48 29.85 2.71
CA GLY A 149 -17.08 28.62 2.18
C GLY A 149 -17.20 27.58 3.29
N LEU A 150 -18.43 27.11 3.56
CA LEU A 150 -18.70 25.94 4.38
C LEU A 150 -18.49 24.69 3.52
N VAL A 151 -17.57 23.82 3.91
CA VAL A 151 -17.49 22.46 3.36
C VAL A 151 -18.06 21.53 4.43
N VAL A 152 -19.21 20.92 4.15
CA VAL A 152 -19.92 19.97 5.02
C VAL A 152 -19.37 18.56 4.81
#